data_AF-A0AAV5CVF9-F1
#
_entry.id   AF-A0AAV5CVF9-F1
#
_cell.length_a   1.000
_cell.length_b   1.000
_cell.length_c   1.000
_cell.angle_alpha   90.00
_cell.angle_beta   90.00
_cell.angle_gamma   90.00
#
_symmetry.space_group_name_H-M   'P 1'
#
loop_
_entity.id
_entity.type
_entity.pdbx_description
1 polymer ?
#
loop_
_entity_poly.entity_id
_entity_poly.type
_entity_poly.pdbx_seq_one_letter_code
_entity_poly.pdbx_strand_id
1 'polypeptide(L)'
;MYRSSLIILVVIDQFLHFSWCFCFAFFLKALDIWQASRMSNGFARKVFEDLADENTNRLEVSSLHVATLMVYNSVNKQVFGPHKDPPCLKVVTEKMEEYRAQGNKWIAPEEFQDLILKWVEKDLRIVLAHKAAVAILGAPLVAVTAKNAGRQVPRMKNAVEKVPTPLLATVFSVGLLLLQDVRLGRQRD
;
A
#
# COMPACT_ATOMS: atom_id res chain seq x y z
N MET A 1 -38.89 -19.88 -17.97
CA MET A 1 -37.64 -19.66 -18.73
C MET A 1 -37.02 -18.26 -18.56
N TYR A 2 -37.49 -17.41 -17.63
CA TYR A 2 -36.96 -16.04 -17.40
C TYR A 2 -36.05 -15.89 -16.17
N ARG A 3 -35.99 -16.92 -15.31
CA ARG A 3 -35.30 -16.84 -14.01
C ARG A 3 -33.78 -16.94 -14.11
N SER A 4 -33.27 -17.60 -15.16
CA SER A 4 -31.82 -17.77 -15.38
C SER A 4 -31.14 -16.52 -15.94
N SER A 5 -31.83 -15.76 -16.80
CA SER A 5 -31.29 -14.50 -17.36
C SER A 5 -31.16 -13.39 -16.33
N LEU A 6 -32.08 -13.34 -15.34
CA LEU A 6 -32.01 -12.38 -14.24
C LEU A 6 -30.83 -12.68 -13.29
N ILE A 7 -30.52 -13.96 -13.07
CA ILE A 7 -29.38 -14.37 -12.23
C ILE A 7 -28.05 -13.98 -12.90
N ILE A 8 -27.94 -14.12 -14.22
CA ILE A 8 -26.73 -13.73 -14.97
C ILE A 8 -26.53 -12.21 -14.91
N LEU A 9 -27.60 -11.42 -15.09
CA LEU A 9 -27.55 -9.96 -14.95
C LEU A 9 -27.17 -9.51 -13.53
N VAL A 10 -27.72 -10.15 -12.49
CA VAL A 10 -27.34 -9.86 -11.09
C VAL A 10 -25.89 -10.26 -10.79
N VAL A 11 -25.39 -11.35 -11.40
CA VAL A 11 -24.00 -11.78 -11.24
C VAL A 11 -23.05 -10.81 -11.95
N ILE A 12 -23.40 -10.32 -13.16
CA ILE A 12 -22.61 -9.33 -13.89
C ILE A 12 -22.62 -7.98 -13.18
N ASP A 13 -23.79 -7.54 -12.68
CA ASP A 13 -23.93 -6.29 -11.92
C ASP A 13 -23.20 -6.37 -10.57
N GLN A 14 -23.25 -7.51 -9.87
CA GLN A 14 -22.42 -7.75 -8.69
C GLN A 14 -20.93 -7.82 -9.00
N PHE A 15 -20.53 -8.33 -10.16
CA PHE A 15 -19.12 -8.33 -10.59
C PHE A 15 -18.64 -6.91 -10.91
N LEU A 16 -19.49 -6.09 -11.54
CA LEU A 16 -19.24 -4.67 -11.81
C LEU A 16 -19.21 -3.86 -10.51
N HIS A 17 -20.07 -4.16 -9.54
CA HIS A 17 -20.06 -3.54 -8.21
C HIS A 17 -18.89 -4.03 -7.35
N PHE A 18 -18.45 -5.29 -7.51
CA PHE A 18 -17.19 -5.80 -6.94
C PHE A 18 -16.02 -5.02 -7.52
N SER A 19 -16.01 -4.83 -8.84
CA SER A 19 -15.01 -4.02 -9.55
C SER A 19 -15.01 -2.57 -9.06
N TRP A 20 -16.18 -1.96 -8.86
CA TRP A 20 -16.30 -0.58 -8.33
C TRP A 20 -15.87 -0.46 -6.87
N CYS A 21 -16.27 -1.38 -5.98
CA CYS A 21 -15.83 -1.34 -4.57
C CYS A 21 -14.33 -1.65 -4.43
N PHE A 22 -13.81 -2.57 -5.25
CA PHE A 22 -12.38 -2.86 -5.28
C PHE A 22 -11.59 -1.68 -5.87
N CYS A 23 -12.09 -1.06 -6.94
CA CYS A 23 -11.54 0.18 -7.49
C CYS A 23 -11.60 1.32 -6.48
N PHE A 24 -12.66 1.45 -5.68
CA PHE A 24 -12.79 2.52 -4.68
C PHE A 24 -11.81 2.32 -3.51
N ALA A 25 -11.70 1.11 -2.97
CA ALA A 25 -10.71 0.80 -1.93
C ALA A 25 -9.27 0.94 -2.46
N PHE A 26 -9.02 0.52 -3.70
CA PHE A 26 -7.75 0.70 -4.38
C PHE A 26 -7.45 2.19 -4.65
N PHE A 27 -8.47 2.97 -5.04
CA PHE A 27 -8.36 4.41 -5.26
C PHE A 27 -8.09 5.17 -3.97
N LEU A 28 -8.74 4.82 -2.86
CA LEU A 28 -8.43 5.40 -1.54
C LEU A 28 -6.99 5.09 -1.11
N LYS A 29 -6.50 3.87 -1.33
CA LYS A 29 -5.09 3.54 -1.08
C LYS A 29 -4.14 4.21 -2.08
N ALA A 30 -4.52 4.38 -3.33
CA ALA A 30 -3.75 5.14 -4.31
C ALA A 30 -3.67 6.63 -3.94
N LEU A 31 -4.73 7.18 -3.35
CA LEU A 31 -4.77 8.53 -2.81
C LEU A 31 -3.88 8.66 -1.56
N ASP A 32 -3.90 7.69 -0.64
CA ASP A 32 -2.94 7.61 0.49
C ASP A 32 -1.49 7.56 -0.02
N ILE A 33 -1.22 6.83 -1.10
CA ILE A 33 0.11 6.75 -1.73
C ILE A 33 0.48 8.11 -2.32
N TRP A 34 -0.41 8.75 -3.06
CA TRP A 34 -0.18 10.08 -3.60
C TRP A 34 0.12 11.10 -2.50
N GLN A 35 -0.62 11.03 -1.40
CA GLN A 35 -0.42 11.90 -0.24
C GLN A 35 0.90 11.57 0.47
N ALA A 36 1.26 10.30 0.66
CA ALA A 36 2.53 9.87 1.24
C ALA A 36 3.74 10.29 0.39
N SER A 37 3.65 10.13 -0.93
CA SER A 37 4.65 10.58 -1.90
C SER A 37 4.81 12.11 -1.89
N ARG A 38 3.71 12.84 -1.75
CA ARG A 38 3.75 14.31 -1.65
C ARG A 38 4.41 14.77 -0.34
N MET A 39 4.13 14.09 0.76
CA MET A 39 4.77 14.35 2.06
C MET A 39 6.27 14.01 2.04
N SER A 40 6.66 12.87 1.44
CA SER A 40 8.08 12.47 1.35
C SER A 40 8.90 13.49 0.58
N ASN A 41 8.36 14.12 -0.47
CA ASN A 41 9.06 15.18 -1.19
C ASN A 41 9.32 16.41 -0.30
N GLY A 42 8.35 16.79 0.54
CA GLY A 42 8.52 17.87 1.51
C GLY A 42 9.61 17.57 2.55
N PHE A 43 9.69 16.32 3.03
CA PHE A 43 10.74 15.90 3.97
C PHE A 43 12.10 15.73 3.31
N ALA A 44 12.14 15.14 2.12
CA ALA A 44 13.37 14.98 1.34
C ALA A 44 14.00 16.34 1.05
N ARG A 45 13.18 17.36 0.73
CA ARG A 45 13.69 18.72 0.52
C ARG A 45 14.29 19.32 1.80
N LYS A 46 13.61 19.19 2.94
CA LYS A 46 14.13 19.70 4.24
C LYS A 46 15.42 19.00 4.65
N VAL A 47 15.46 17.67 4.57
CA VAL A 47 16.66 16.89 4.90
C VAL A 47 17.81 17.20 3.93
N PHE A 48 17.50 17.48 2.66
CA PHE A 48 18.50 17.95 1.71
C PHE A 48 19.02 19.33 2.09
N GLU A 49 18.14 20.28 2.43
CA GLU A 49 18.55 21.62 2.91
C GLU A 49 19.43 21.53 4.17
N ASP A 50 19.16 20.57 5.08
CA ASP A 50 19.94 20.37 6.32
C ASP A 50 21.31 19.69 6.09
N LEU A 51 21.48 18.92 5.02
CA LEU A 51 22.69 18.11 4.75
C LEU A 51 23.49 18.57 3.53
N ALA A 52 22.93 19.46 2.72
CA ALA A 52 23.64 20.06 1.60
C ALA A 52 24.78 20.92 2.13
N ASP A 53 25.91 20.89 1.43
CA ASP A 53 27.00 21.82 1.69
C ASP A 53 26.55 23.24 1.33
N GLU A 54 26.67 24.17 2.28
CA GLU A 54 26.25 25.56 2.16
C GLU A 54 26.87 26.27 0.94
N ASN A 55 28.04 25.81 0.48
CA ASN A 55 28.77 26.43 -0.63
C ASN A 55 28.36 25.89 -1.99
N THR A 56 27.99 24.62 -2.08
CA THR A 56 27.75 23.93 -3.36
C THR A 56 26.28 23.57 -3.58
N ASN A 57 25.44 23.67 -2.54
CA ASN A 57 24.03 23.28 -2.52
C ASN A 57 23.81 21.87 -3.08
N ARG A 58 24.75 20.96 -2.79
CA ARG A 58 24.79 19.59 -3.30
C ARG A 58 25.07 18.62 -2.16
N LEU A 59 24.54 17.41 -2.29
CA LEU A 59 24.73 16.35 -1.31
C LEU A 59 25.89 15.45 -1.74
N GLU A 60 26.81 15.16 -0.83
CA GLU A 60 27.87 14.20 -1.11
C GLU A 60 27.31 12.77 -1.16
N VAL A 61 27.75 11.97 -2.14
CA VAL A 61 27.30 10.57 -2.30
C VAL A 61 27.53 9.75 -1.02
N SER A 62 28.59 10.02 -0.26
CA SER A 62 28.90 9.39 1.03
C SER A 62 27.77 9.54 2.07
N SER A 63 27.08 10.69 2.03
CA SER A 63 26.05 11.10 2.98
C SER A 63 24.66 10.62 2.58
N LEU A 64 24.52 9.98 1.41
CA LEU A 64 23.25 9.49 0.88
C LEU A 64 22.55 8.51 1.85
N HIS A 65 23.31 7.63 2.50
CA HIS A 65 22.76 6.68 3.47
C HIS A 65 22.16 7.40 4.68
N VAL A 66 22.89 8.37 5.23
CA VAL A 66 22.46 9.14 6.40
C VAL A 66 21.25 10.01 6.05
N ALA A 67 21.26 10.67 4.90
CA ALA A 67 20.13 11.44 4.39
C ALA A 67 18.88 10.58 4.23
N THR A 68 19.02 9.38 3.68
CA THR A 68 17.91 8.43 3.52
C THR A 68 17.33 8.05 4.88
N LEU A 69 18.17 7.71 5.87
CA LEU A 69 17.70 7.39 7.23
C LEU A 69 16.93 8.55 7.87
N MET A 70 17.40 9.79 7.69
CA MET A 70 16.70 10.97 8.22
C MET A 70 15.35 11.22 7.57
N VAL A 71 15.24 11.01 6.25
CA VAL A 71 13.94 11.14 5.56
C VAL A 71 12.97 10.09 6.07
N TYR A 72 13.38 8.82 6.15
CA TYR A 72 12.52 7.74 6.65
C TYR A 72 12.13 7.97 8.11
N ASN A 73 13.04 8.45 8.95
CA ASN A 73 12.73 8.84 10.33
C ASN A 73 11.70 9.97 10.39
N SER A 74 11.84 11.00 9.56
CA SER A 74 10.91 12.14 9.50
C SER A 74 9.53 11.73 8.99
N VAL A 75 9.48 10.88 7.95
CA VAL A 75 8.25 10.28 7.42
C VAL A 75 7.58 9.44 8.51
N ASN A 76 8.34 8.59 9.20
CA ASN A 76 7.82 7.71 10.27
C ASN A 76 7.27 8.48 11.48
N LYS A 77 7.75 9.72 11.72
CA LYS A 77 7.22 10.59 12.78
C LYS A 77 5.90 11.26 12.42
N GLN A 78 5.63 11.48 11.13
CA GLN A 78 4.49 12.28 10.68
C GLN A 78 3.38 11.45 10.00
N VAL A 79 3.72 10.29 9.45
CA VAL A 79 2.74 9.38 8.87
C VAL A 79 2.18 8.48 9.96
N PHE A 80 0.90 8.66 10.28
CA PHE A 80 0.14 7.73 11.10
C PHE A 80 -0.02 6.41 10.32
N GLY A 81 0.85 5.43 10.61
CA GLY A 81 0.88 4.14 9.93
C GLY A 81 2.01 3.25 10.41
N PRO A 82 2.10 1.99 9.93
CA PRO A 82 3.22 1.12 10.26
C PRO A 82 4.54 1.79 9.83
N HIS A 83 5.52 1.85 10.75
CA HIS A 83 6.85 2.41 10.44
C HIS A 83 7.38 1.63 9.26
N LYS A 84 7.82 2.40 8.28
CA LYS A 84 8.51 1.87 7.13
C LYS A 84 9.97 1.75 7.52
N ASP A 85 10.51 0.55 7.38
CA ASP A 85 11.93 0.36 7.52
C ASP A 85 12.62 1.03 6.33
N PRO A 86 13.75 1.73 6.56
CA PRO A 86 14.52 2.31 5.48
C PRO A 86 15.04 1.21 4.54
N PRO A 87 15.37 1.56 3.29
CA PRO A 87 15.97 0.62 2.35
C PRO A 87 17.24 0.03 2.95
N CYS A 88 17.49 -1.25 2.68
CA CYS A 88 18.63 -1.94 3.23
C CYS A 88 19.95 -1.28 2.76
N LEU A 89 20.97 -1.30 3.62
CA LEU A 89 22.27 -0.69 3.35
C LEU A 89 22.83 -1.14 1.99
N LYS A 90 22.65 -2.41 1.62
CA LYS A 90 23.09 -2.97 0.34
C LYS A 90 22.53 -2.21 -0.87
N VAL A 91 21.23 -1.92 -0.88
CA VAL A 91 20.56 -1.20 -1.97
C VAL A 91 21.06 0.24 -2.05
N VAL A 92 21.28 0.89 -0.90
CA VAL A 92 21.83 2.24 -0.87
C VAL A 92 23.29 2.26 -1.35
N THR A 93 24.11 1.30 -0.90
CA THR A 93 25.51 1.18 -1.32
C THR A 93 25.64 0.90 -2.81
N GLU A 94 24.80 0.03 -3.37
CA GLU A 94 24.76 -0.23 -4.81
C GLU A 94 24.46 1.06 -5.59
N LYS A 95 23.49 1.86 -5.14
CA LYS A 95 23.22 3.18 -5.74
C LYS A 95 24.38 4.15 -5.58
N MET A 96 25.05 4.17 -4.43
CA MET A 96 26.24 4.99 -4.25
C MET A 96 27.38 4.59 -5.20
N GLU A 97 27.56 3.28 -5.45
CA GLU A 97 28.53 2.76 -6.41
C GLU A 97 28.16 3.13 -7.86
N GLU A 98 26.88 3.07 -8.23
CA GLU A 98 26.41 3.55 -9.54
C GLU A 98 26.77 5.03 -9.78
N TYR A 99 26.52 5.90 -8.79
CA TYR A 99 26.90 7.32 -8.90
C TYR A 99 28.42 7.52 -8.99
N ARG A 100 29.20 6.76 -8.23
CA ARG A 100 30.67 6.80 -8.30
C ARG A 100 31.19 6.31 -9.65
N ALA A 101 30.60 5.26 -10.21
CA ALA A 101 30.97 4.71 -11.52
C ALA A 101 30.68 5.71 -12.66
N GLN A 102 29.66 6.55 -12.50
CA GLN A 102 29.35 7.65 -13.42
C GLN A 102 30.27 8.87 -13.25
N GLY A 103 31.19 8.85 -12.27
CA GLY A 103 32.08 9.97 -11.96
C GLY A 103 31.42 11.09 -11.15
N ASN A 104 30.18 10.87 -10.67
CA ASN A 104 29.46 11.86 -9.88
C ASN A 104 29.86 11.76 -8.41
N LYS A 105 30.50 12.81 -7.89
CA LYS A 105 30.78 12.95 -6.45
C LYS A 105 29.61 13.57 -5.68
N TRP A 106 28.73 14.26 -6.40
CA TRP A 106 27.68 15.11 -5.85
C TRP A 106 26.32 14.72 -6.44
N ILE A 107 25.28 14.80 -5.62
CA ILE A 107 23.90 14.52 -5.99
C ILE A 107 23.12 15.83 -6.01
N ALA A 108 22.38 16.08 -7.09
CA ALA A 108 21.51 17.24 -7.21
C ALA A 108 20.24 17.09 -6.34
N PRO A 109 19.63 18.20 -5.89
CA PRO A 109 18.41 18.14 -5.07
C PRO A 109 17.26 17.42 -5.76
N GLU A 110 17.10 17.61 -7.08
CA GLU A 110 16.05 16.97 -7.87
C GLU A 110 16.28 15.46 -7.95
N GLU A 111 17.53 15.04 -8.17
CA GLU A 111 17.91 13.63 -8.24
C GLU A 111 17.69 12.92 -6.90
N PHE A 112 18.03 13.58 -5.79
CA PHE A 112 17.80 13.04 -4.45
C PHE A 112 16.30 12.85 -4.16
N GLN A 113 15.48 13.86 -4.48
CA GLN A 113 14.03 13.77 -4.30
C GLN A 113 13.42 12.65 -5.13
N ASP A 114 13.81 12.55 -6.41
CA ASP A 114 13.37 11.48 -7.30
C ASP A 114 13.77 10.10 -6.81
N LEU A 115 14.98 9.96 -6.25
CA LEU A 115 15.47 8.69 -5.73
C LEU A 115 14.64 8.22 -4.52
N ILE A 116 14.44 9.12 -3.55
CA ILE A 116 13.60 8.84 -2.37
C ILE A 116 12.17 8.51 -2.79
N LEU A 117 11.60 9.27 -3.72
CA LEU A 117 10.25 9.04 -4.23
C LEU A 117 10.13 7.64 -4.86
N LYS A 118 11.08 7.25 -5.72
CA LYS A 118 11.11 5.93 -6.36
C LYS A 118 11.18 4.79 -5.34
N TRP A 119 11.96 4.94 -4.27
CA TRP A 119 12.04 3.95 -3.20
C TRP A 119 10.73 3.83 -2.43
N VAL A 120 10.18 4.96 -1.98
CA VAL A 120 8.92 5.00 -1.22
C VAL A 120 7.77 4.42 -2.04
N GLU A 121 7.69 4.74 -3.33
CA GLU A 121 6.68 4.16 -4.23
C GLU A 121 6.83 2.65 -4.41
N LYS A 122 8.07 2.16 -4.54
CA LYS A 122 8.33 0.73 -4.76
C LYS A 122 7.86 -0.08 -3.54
N ASP A 123 8.19 0.37 -2.34
CA ASP A 123 7.79 -0.30 -1.10
C ASP A 123 6.28 -0.28 -0.92
N LEU A 124 5.65 0.87 -1.22
CA LEU A 124 4.19 1.01 -1.17
C LEU A 124 3.48 0.09 -2.16
N ARG A 125 3.96 -0.01 -3.41
CA ARG A 125 3.38 -0.90 -4.41
C ARG A 125 3.45 -2.37 -3.98
N ILE A 126 4.56 -2.80 -3.40
CA ILE A 126 4.73 -4.19 -2.92
C ILE A 126 3.77 -4.47 -1.76
N VAL A 127 3.69 -3.58 -0.77
CA VAL A 127 2.76 -3.73 0.36
C VAL A 127 1.31 -3.76 -0.12
N LEU A 128 0.93 -2.88 -1.05
CA LEU A 128 -0.43 -2.84 -1.59
C LEU A 128 -0.76 -4.11 -2.38
N ALA A 129 0.16 -4.58 -3.22
CA ALA A 129 -0.04 -5.81 -3.98
C ALA A 129 -0.26 -7.02 -3.07
N HIS A 130 0.50 -7.12 -1.98
CA HIS A 130 0.31 -8.17 -0.98
C HIS A 130 -1.06 -8.08 -0.30
N LYS A 131 -1.44 -6.89 0.16
CA LYS A 131 -2.76 -6.66 0.80
C LYS A 131 -3.92 -6.97 -0.14
N ALA A 132 -3.83 -6.50 -1.38
CA ALA A 132 -4.79 -6.78 -2.43
C ALA A 132 -4.88 -8.28 -2.73
N ALA A 133 -3.74 -8.98 -2.82
CA ALA A 133 -3.72 -10.42 -3.04
C ALA A 133 -4.43 -11.18 -1.91
N VAL A 134 -4.17 -10.83 -0.65
CA VAL A 134 -4.85 -11.45 0.50
C VAL A 134 -6.35 -11.16 0.48
N ALA A 135 -6.76 -9.95 0.11
CA ALA A 135 -8.19 -9.61 0.01
C ALA A 135 -8.89 -10.38 -1.12
N ILE A 136 -8.29 -10.43 -2.32
CA ILE A 136 -8.85 -11.10 -3.51
C ILE A 136 -8.97 -12.61 -3.27
N LEU A 137 -7.94 -13.23 -2.69
CA LEU A 137 -7.91 -14.68 -2.48
C LEU A 137 -8.66 -15.10 -1.21
N GLY A 138 -8.54 -14.33 -0.13
CA GLY A 138 -9.12 -14.65 1.16
C GLY A 138 -10.62 -14.41 1.23
N ALA A 139 -11.13 -13.34 0.60
CA ALA A 139 -12.52 -12.95 0.76
C ALA A 139 -13.54 -13.96 0.20
N PRO A 140 -13.36 -14.56 -1.00
CA PRO A 140 -14.26 -15.59 -1.50
C PRO A 140 -14.29 -16.82 -0.60
N LEU A 141 -13.13 -17.21 -0.06
CA LEU A 141 -13.00 -18.37 0.83
C LEU A 141 -13.74 -18.12 2.15
N VAL A 142 -13.54 -16.94 2.76
CA VAL A 142 -14.25 -16.55 3.99
C VAL A 142 -15.76 -16.43 3.73
N ALA A 143 -16.17 -15.90 2.57
CA ALA A 143 -17.58 -15.77 2.22
C ALA A 143 -18.28 -17.14 2.07
N VAL A 144 -17.65 -18.09 1.39
CA VAL A 144 -18.20 -19.44 1.20
C VAL A 144 -18.27 -20.20 2.52
N THR A 145 -17.22 -20.14 3.33
CA THR A 145 -17.17 -20.81 4.64
C THR A 145 -18.20 -20.22 5.60
N ALA A 146 -18.30 -18.90 5.71
CA ALA A 146 -19.30 -18.22 6.54
C ALA A 146 -20.73 -18.55 6.09
N LYS A 147 -20.99 -18.57 4.77
CA LYS A 147 -22.29 -18.94 4.23
C LYS A 147 -22.66 -20.39 4.52
N ASN A 148 -21.71 -21.31 4.43
CA ASN A 148 -21.92 -22.72 4.74
C ASN A 148 -22.17 -22.93 6.24
N ALA A 149 -21.43 -22.25 7.12
CA ALA A 149 -21.67 -22.28 8.56
C ALA A 149 -23.06 -21.72 8.91
N GLY A 150 -23.46 -20.59 8.31
CA GLY A 150 -24.77 -19.99 8.53
C GLY A 150 -25.95 -20.86 8.09
N ARG A 151 -25.75 -21.74 7.09
CA ARG A 151 -26.75 -22.74 6.68
C ARG A 151 -26.96 -23.86 7.70
N GLN A 152 -25.95 -24.17 8.51
CA GLN A 152 -26.04 -25.21 9.54
C GLN A 152 -26.87 -24.76 10.76
N VAL A 153 -27.15 -23.46 10.88
CA VAL A 153 -27.98 -22.91 11.96
C VAL A 153 -29.45 -22.85 11.51
N PRO A 154 -30.37 -23.66 12.09
CA PRO A 154 -31.76 -23.77 11.63
C PRO A 154 -32.52 -22.43 11.63
N ARG A 155 -32.18 -21.56 12.57
CA ARG A 155 -32.82 -20.25 12.78
C ARG A 155 -32.37 -19.18 11.78
N MET A 156 -31.18 -19.34 11.17
CA MET A 156 -30.59 -18.36 10.24
C MET A 156 -30.54 -18.84 8.79
N LYS A 157 -30.83 -20.13 8.53
CA LYS A 157 -30.81 -20.76 7.21
C LYS A 157 -31.55 -19.94 6.14
N ASN A 158 -32.78 -19.51 6.43
CA ASN A 158 -33.61 -18.76 5.49
C ASN A 158 -33.06 -17.36 5.15
N ALA A 159 -32.33 -16.73 6.08
CA ALA A 159 -31.74 -15.42 5.85
C ALA A 159 -30.44 -15.53 5.05
N VAL A 160 -29.58 -16.49 5.42
CA VAL A 160 -28.28 -16.73 4.78
C VAL A 160 -28.42 -17.21 3.33
N GLU A 161 -29.51 -17.91 3.02
CA GLU A 161 -29.79 -18.41 1.68
C GLU A 161 -30.25 -17.30 0.71
N LYS A 162 -30.88 -16.24 1.23
CA LYS A 162 -31.29 -15.06 0.44
C LYS A 162 -30.13 -14.14 0.06
N VAL A 163 -29.01 -14.21 0.77
CA VAL A 163 -27.85 -13.32 0.51
C VAL A 163 -26.95 -13.94 -0.56
N PRO A 164 -26.68 -13.24 -1.69
CA PRO A 164 -25.75 -13.72 -2.70
C PRO A 164 -24.32 -13.82 -2.15
N THR A 165 -23.62 -14.89 -2.48
CA THR A 165 -22.21 -15.10 -2.07
C THR A 165 -21.27 -13.97 -2.53
N PRO A 166 -21.42 -13.38 -3.72
CA PRO A 166 -20.57 -12.25 -4.15
C PRO A 166 -20.69 -11.03 -3.24
N LEU A 167 -21.89 -10.76 -2.71
CA LEU A 167 -22.12 -9.63 -1.80
C LEU A 167 -21.51 -9.87 -0.41
N LEU A 168 -21.42 -11.12 0.05
CA LEU A 168 -20.65 -11.44 1.26
C LEU A 168 -19.15 -11.28 1.00
N ALA A 169 -18.68 -11.72 -0.17
CA ALA A 169 -17.27 -11.58 -0.54
C ALA A 169 -16.83 -10.11 -0.64
N THR A 170 -17.68 -9.16 -1.10
CA THR A 170 -17.31 -7.73 -1.08
C THR A 170 -17.11 -7.22 0.33
N VAL A 171 -18.05 -7.53 1.23
CA VAL A 171 -18.00 -7.11 2.64
C VAL A 171 -16.78 -7.70 3.33
N PHE A 172 -16.47 -8.99 3.08
CA PHE A 172 -15.27 -9.62 3.63
C PHE A 172 -13.98 -9.09 3.01
N SER A 173 -13.95 -8.71 1.72
CA SER A 173 -12.78 -8.05 1.11
C SER A 173 -12.45 -6.73 1.79
N VAL A 174 -13.45 -5.88 1.98
CA VAL A 174 -13.29 -4.60 2.69
C VAL A 174 -12.88 -4.85 4.14
N GLY A 175 -13.56 -5.79 4.81
CA GLY A 175 -13.22 -6.19 6.17
C GLY A 175 -11.79 -6.70 6.31
N LEU A 176 -11.31 -7.53 5.38
CA LEU A 176 -9.94 -8.05 5.36
C LEU A 176 -8.91 -6.95 5.10
N LEU A 177 -9.17 -6.02 4.18
CA LEU A 177 -8.29 -4.88 3.94
C LEU A 177 -8.14 -4.02 5.20
N LEU A 178 -9.24 -3.72 5.88
CA LEU A 178 -9.23 -2.94 7.13
C LEU A 178 -8.58 -3.70 8.29
N LEU A 179 -8.84 -5.01 8.40
CA LEU A 179 -8.29 -5.84 9.47
C LEU A 179 -6.78 -6.04 9.32
N GLN A 180 -6.27 -6.06 8.09
CA GLN A 180 -4.83 -6.03 7.82
C GLN A 180 -4.18 -4.73 8.29
N ASP A 181 -4.86 -3.58 8.17
CA ASP A 181 -4.36 -2.31 8.70
C ASP A 181 -4.31 -2.32 10.24
N VAL A 182 -5.30 -2.91 10.92
CA VAL A 182 -5.30 -3.03 12.39
C VAL A 182 -4.26 -4.02 12.90
N ARG A 183 -4.06 -5.17 12.24
CA ARG A 183 -3.04 -6.16 12.65
C ARG A 183 -1.62 -5.60 12.54
N LEU A 184 -1.35 -4.79 11.52
CA LEU A 184 -0.06 -4.11 11.39
C LEU A 184 0.17 -3.09 12.52
N GLY A 185 -0.90 -2.53 13.11
CA GLY A 185 -0.81 -1.70 14.32
C GLY A 185 -0.56 -2.50 15.60
N ARG A 186 -1.09 -3.73 15.71
CA ARG A 186 -1.06 -4.54 16.95
C ARG A 186 0.19 -5.39 17.14
N GLN A 187 0.93 -5.72 16.07
CA GLN A 187 2.15 -6.53 16.21
C GLN A 187 3.36 -5.77 16.77
N ARG A 188 3.12 -4.60 17.37
CA ARG A 188 4.11 -3.58 17.70
C ARG A 188 4.03 -3.06 19.14
N ASP A 189 3.25 -3.73 19.98
CA ASP A 189 3.30 -3.57 21.44
C ASP A 189 4.15 -4.69 22.05
#